data_AF-X1V9X3-F1
#
_entry.id   AF-X1V9X3-F1
#
_cell.length_a   1.000
_cell.length_b   1.000
_cell.length_c   1.000
_cell.angle_alpha   90.00
_cell.angle_beta   90.00
_cell.angle_gamma   90.00
#
_symmetry.space_group_name_H-M   'P 1'
#
loop_
_entity.id
_entity.type
_entity.pdbx_description
1 polymer ?
#
loop_
_entity_poly.entity_id
_entity_poly.type
_entity_poly.pdbx_seq_one_letter_code
_entity_poly.pdbx_strand_id
1 'polypeptide(L)' 'MLDLKEERQYERLKKLGRELHIPIPEHFLTMEVFDKDGKLIQRHHQRSHSWVRNAYHLLFCQFARK' A
#
# COMPACT_ATOMS: atom_id res chain seq x y z
N MET A 1 -2.60 -10.86 2.04
CA MET A 1 -3.88 -10.54 2.70
C MET A 1 -3.55 -9.68 3.91
N LEU A 2 -4.14 -8.49 4.02
CA LEU A 2 -3.94 -7.62 5.18
C LEU A 2 -4.61 -8.28 6.41
N ASP A 3 -3.87 -8.39 7.51
CA ASP A 3 -4.44 -8.83 8.78
C ASP A 3 -5.38 -7.74 9.30
N LEU A 4 -6.67 -8.08 9.45
CA LEU A 4 -7.71 -7.18 9.95
C LEU A 4 -7.40 -6.62 11.35
N LYS A 5 -6.54 -7.28 12.13
CA LYS A 5 -6.06 -6.78 13.43
C LYS A 5 -5.03 -5.68 13.27
N GLU A 6 -4.11 -5.83 12.32
CA GLU A 6 -3.04 -4.87 12.06
C GLU A 6 -3.61 -3.56 11.50
N GLU A 7 -4.56 -3.63 10.56
CA GLU A 7 -5.24 -2.43 10.03
C GLU A 7 -5.99 -1.65 11.14
N ARG A 8 -6.60 -2.34 12.11
CA ARG A 8 -7.21 -1.65 13.27
C ARG A 8 -6.16 -0.93 14.13
N GLN A 9 -4.94 -1.44 14.22
CA GLN A 9 -3.87 -0.76 14.94
C GLN A 9 -3.40 0.49 14.19
N TYR A 10 -3.26 0.42 12.86
CA TYR A 10 -2.94 1.59 12.03
C TYR A 10 -4.02 2.67 12.15
N GLU A 11 -5.31 2.32 12.12
CA GLU A 11 -6.39 3.29 12.30
C GLU A 11 -6.36 3.97 13.68
N ARG A 12 -6.02 3.21 14.74
CA ARG A 12 -5.83 3.79 16.08
C ARG A 12 -4.63 4.75 16.12
N LEU A 13 -3.51 4.38 15.50
CA LEU A 13 -2.34 5.25 15.40
C LEU A 13 -2.66 6.54 14.64
N LYS A 14 -3.38 6.43 13.52
CA LYS A 14 -3.85 7.57 12.73
C LYS A 14 -4.72 8.52 13.54
N LYS A 15 -5.65 7.96 14.33
CA LYS A 15 -6.49 8.75 15.24
C LYS A 15 -5.64 9.49 16.28
N LEU A 16 -4.70 8.79 16.92
CA LEU A 16 -3.81 9.36 17.93
C LEU A 16 -2.90 10.46 17.34
N GLY A 17 -2.33 10.25 16.17
CA GLY A 17 -1.51 11.25 15.48
C GLY A 17 -2.29 12.54 15.21
N ARG A 18 -3.56 12.42 14.81
CA ARG A 18 -4.45 13.59 14.65
C ARG A 18 -4.71 14.32 15.96
N GLU A 19 -4.99 13.59 17.04
CA GLU A 19 -5.21 14.18 18.38
C GLU A 19 -3.96 14.92 18.89
N LEU A 20 -2.78 14.35 18.65
CA LEU A 20 -1.50 14.93 19.06
C LEU A 20 -0.93 15.94 18.07
N HIS A 21 -1.60 16.20 16.95
CA HIS A 21 -1.10 17.05 15.86
C HIS A 21 0.25 16.59 15.30
N ILE A 22 0.51 15.29 15.32
CA ILE A 22 1.73 14.67 14.80
C ILE A 22 1.43 14.14 13.38
N PRO A 23 2.16 14.58 12.34
CA PRO A 23 2.01 14.01 11.01
C PRO A 23 2.53 12.57 10.97
N ILE A 24 1.67 11.64 10.54
CA ILE A 24 2.04 10.23 10.36
C ILE A 24 2.16 9.97 8.85
N PRO A 25 3.36 9.71 8.31
CA PRO A 25 3.51 9.37 6.91
C PRO A 25 2.92 7.99 6.63
N GLU A 26 2.00 7.91 5.68
CA GLU A 26 1.38 6.67 5.23
C GLU A 26 1.80 6.35 3.79
N HIS A 27 2.12 5.09 3.52
CA HIS A 27 2.58 4.66 2.21
C HIS A 27 1.89 3.38 1.78
N PHE A 28 1.41 3.37 0.54
CA PHE A 28 0.61 2.29 -0.01
C PHE A 28 1.05 2.00 -1.43
N LEU A 29 1.00 0.73 -1.81
CA LEU A 29 1.06 0.28 -3.18
C LEU A 29 -0.35 -0.17 -3.58
N THR A 30 -0.91 0.48 -4.60
CA THR A 30 -2.16 0.05 -5.21
C THR A 30 -1.86 -0.42 -6.63
N MET A 31 -2.26 -1.65 -6.94
CA MET A 31 -2.20 -2.21 -8.28
C MET A 31 -3.62 -2.44 -8.77
N GLU A 32 -3.94 -1.87 -9.92
CA GLU A 32 -5.24 -1.98 -10.57
C GLU A 32 -5.05 -2.62 -11.94
N VAL A 33 -5.86 -3.63 -12.23
CA VAL A 33 -5.87 -4.35 -13.51
C VAL A 33 -7.19 -4.06 -14.19
N PHE A 34 -7.12 -3.51 -15.40
CA PHE A 34 -8.28 -3.14 -16.20
C PHE A 34 -8.41 -4.08 -17.42
N ASP A 35 -9.64 -4.32 -17.86
CA ASP A 35 -9.89 -4.97 -19.14
C ASP A 35 -9.68 -4.00 -20.31
N LYS A 36 -9.78 -4.53 -21.54
CA LYS A 36 -9.64 -3.77 -22.78
C LYS A 36 -10.67 -2.65 -22.94
N ASP A 37 -11.80 -2.76 -22.25
CA ASP A 37 -12.92 -1.82 -22.29
C ASP A 37 -12.82 -0.81 -21.14
N GLY A 38 -11.72 -0.84 -20.37
CA GLY A 38 -11.43 0.07 -19.26
C GLY A 38 -12.10 -0.30 -17.94
N LYS A 39 -12.74 -1.47 -17.83
CA LYS A 39 -13.38 -1.93 -16.60
C LYS A 39 -12.36 -2.55 -15.65
N LEU A 40 -12.42 -2.18 -14.37
CA LEU A 40 -11.56 -2.73 -13.33
C LEU A 40 -11.87 -4.22 -13.10
N ILE A 41 -10.90 -5.09 -13.38
CA ILE A 41 -10.95 -6.53 -13.14
C ILE A 41 -10.47 -6.85 -11.72
N GLN A 42 -9.36 -6.25 -11.30
CA GLN A 42 -8.73 -6.56 -10.03
C GLN A 42 -8.11 -5.32 -9.41
N ARG A 43 -8.26 -5.19 -8.09
CA ARG A 43 -7.57 -4.19 -7.29
C ARG A 43 -6.85 -4.87 -6.15
N HIS A 44 -5.55 -4.64 -6.08
CA HIS A 44 -4.71 -5.02 -4.96
C HIS A 44 -4.24 -3.76 -4.25
N HIS A 45 -4.57 -3.63 -2.97
CA HIS A 45 -4.13 -2.50 -2.15
C HIS A 45 -3.35 -3.06 -0.96
N GLN A 46 -2.12 -2.60 -0.80
CA GLN A 46 -1.23 -3.05 0.25
C GLN A 46 -0.51 -1.87 0.90
N ARG A 47 -0.51 -1.83 2.24
CA ARG A 47 0.31 -0.90 3.01
C ARG A 47 1.79 -1.30 2.91
N SER A 48 2.68 -0.34 2.73
CA SER A 48 4.10 -0.61 2.53
C SER A 48 4.80 -0.83 3.88
N HIS A 49 5.09 -2.08 4.22
CA HIS A 49 5.78 -2.43 5.48
C HIS A 49 7.30 -2.20 5.43
N SER A 50 7.88 -1.92 4.26
CA SER A 50 9.29 -1.52 4.10
C SER A 50 9.44 -0.68 2.83
N TRP A 51 9.50 0.64 3.02
CA TRP A 51 9.41 1.63 1.95
C TRP A 51 10.57 1.58 0.95
N VAL A 52 11.77 1.17 1.40
CA VAL A 52 12.96 1.07 0.54
C VAL A 52 13.04 -0.29 -0.16
N ARG A 53 12.65 -1.39 0.49
CA ARG A 53 12.84 -2.74 -0.07
C ARG A 53 11.79 -3.10 -1.11
N ASN A 54 10.53 -2.72 -0.92
CA ASN A 54 9.46 -3.07 -1.86
C ASN A 54 9.50 -2.24 -3.14
N ALA A 55 9.86 -0.95 -3.06
CA ALA A 55 10.00 -0.12 -4.24
C ALA A 55 11.16 -0.58 -5.13
N TYR A 56 12.34 -0.85 -4.54
CA TYR A 56 13.49 -1.39 -5.27
C TYR A 56 13.21 -2.78 -5.85
N HIS A 57 12.59 -3.68 -5.08
CA HIS A 57 12.33 -5.04 -5.55
C HIS A 57 11.31 -5.07 -6.69
N LEU A 58 10.25 -4.27 -6.62
CA LEU A 58 9.24 -4.16 -7.68
C LEU A 58 9.85 -3.57 -8.97
N LEU A 59 10.58 -2.46 -8.86
CA LEU A 59 11.15 -1.75 -10.01
C LEU A 59 12.24 -2.57 -10.72
N PHE A 60 13.12 -3.24 -9.97
CA PHE A 60 14.29 -3.90 -10.56
C PHE A 60 14.10 -5.39 -10.82
N CYS A 61 13.26 -6.12 -10.08
CA CYS A 61 13.12 -7.56 -10.30
C CYS A 61 11.91 -7.93 -11.17
N GLN A 62 10.86 -7.10 -11.21
CA GLN A 62 9.65 -7.42 -11.98
C GLN A 62 9.55 -6.66 -13.31
N PHE A 63 10.05 -5.43 -13.40
CA PHE A 63 10.06 -4.67 -14.67
C PHE A 63 11.34 -4.84 -15.51
N ALA A 64 12.45 -5.34 -14.93
CA ALA A 64 13.68 -5.60 -15.69
C ALA A 64 13.69 -6.95 -16.44
N ARG A 65 12.63 -7.76 -16.32
CA ARG A 65 12.43 -8.94 -17.18
C ARG A 65 11.75 -8.50 -18.47
N LYS A 66 12.57 -8.17 -19.47
CA LYS A 66 12.21 -8.36 -20.88
C LYS A 66 12.09 -9.85 -21.19
#